data_AF-A0A2G9Y9I8-F1
#
_entry.id   AF-A0A2G9Y9I8-F1
#
_cell.length_a   1.000
_cell.length_b   1.000
_cell.length_c   1.000
_cell.angle_alpha   90.00
_cell.angle_beta   90.00
_cell.angle_gamma   90.00
#
_symmetry.space_group_name_H-M   'P 1'
#
loop_
_entity.id
_entity.type
_entity.pdbx_description
1 polymer ?
#
loop_
_entity_poly.entity_id
_entity_poly.type
_entity_poly.pdbx_seq_one_letter_code
_entity_poly.pdbx_strand_id
1 'polypeptide(L)'
;RHIRVTDQEILAAIKNNPSFRNETGVFDENRFQQIVTRIPETQWLEIEGNLRKSLTLQKLRNLVVSEAQINVTGQDLTDFRKAQKVSEKANDDALRQMVLSQKASAAFETWYQKTRAKVKVKTYI
;
A
#
# COMPACT_ATOMS: atom_id res chain seq x y z
N ARG A 1 -2.08 1.63 19.57
CA ARG A 1 -2.52 0.60 18.59
C ARG A 1 -1.26 -0.10 18.08
N HIS A 2 -1.18 -1.43 18.16
CA HIS A 2 -0.03 -2.18 17.62
C HIS A 2 -0.32 -2.62 16.19
N ILE A 3 0.58 -2.32 15.25
CA ILE A 3 0.50 -2.80 13.88
C ILE A 3 1.03 -4.23 13.87
N ARG A 4 0.17 -5.19 13.58
CA ARG A 4 0.53 -6.61 13.44
C ARG A 4 -0.11 -7.17 12.18
N VAL A 5 0.64 -8.00 11.46
CA VAL A 5 0.13 -8.78 10.33
C VAL A 5 -0.14 -10.19 10.83
N THR A 6 -1.37 -10.66 10.63
CA THR A 6 -1.83 -12.00 10.98
C THR A 6 -1.58 -12.97 9.84
N ASP A 7 -1.55 -14.27 10.14
CA ASP A 7 -1.31 -15.29 9.11
C ASP A 7 -2.49 -15.38 8.13
N GLN A 8 -3.72 -15.08 8.58
CA GLN A 8 -4.88 -14.93 7.70
C GLN A 8 -4.69 -13.85 6.64
N GLU A 9 -4.04 -12.73 6.99
CA GLU A 9 -3.78 -11.65 6.04
C GLU A 9 -2.70 -12.02 5.03
N ILE A 10 -1.72 -12.81 5.45
CA ILE A 10 -0.71 -13.37 4.55
C ILE A 10 -1.35 -14.35 3.58
N LEU A 11 -2.19 -15.26 4.06
CA LEU A 11 -2.94 -16.19 3.22
C LEU A 11 -3.86 -15.46 2.24
N ALA A 12 -4.54 -14.40 2.69
CA ALA A 12 -5.38 -13.58 1.81
C ALA A 12 -4.54 -12.88 0.74
N ALA A 13 -3.36 -12.33 1.09
CA ALA A 13 -2.47 -11.71 0.13
C ALA A 13 -1.90 -12.71 -0.88
N ILE A 14 -1.56 -13.93 -0.45
CA ILE A 14 -1.16 -15.04 -1.33
C ILE A 14 -2.31 -15.36 -2.29
N LYS A 15 -3.53 -15.62 -1.80
CA LYS A 15 -4.68 -15.94 -2.65
C LYS A 15 -5.04 -14.82 -3.65
N ASN A 16 -4.71 -13.59 -3.32
CA ASN A 16 -4.90 -12.43 -4.19
C ASN A 16 -3.78 -12.21 -5.21
N ASN A 17 -2.69 -12.97 -5.14
CA ASN A 17 -1.60 -12.89 -6.09
C ASN A 17 -2.06 -13.40 -7.48
N PRO A 18 -1.93 -12.60 -8.55
CA PRO A 18 -2.29 -13.00 -9.91
C PRO A 18 -1.61 -14.29 -10.39
N SER A 19 -0.39 -14.58 -9.92
CA SER A 19 0.34 -15.80 -10.27
C SER A 19 -0.36 -17.07 -9.79
N PHE A 20 -1.23 -16.98 -8.78
CA PHE A 20 -1.99 -18.11 -8.23
C PHE A 20 -3.47 -18.06 -8.62
N ARG A 21 -3.83 -17.24 -9.60
CA ARG A 21 -5.20 -17.15 -10.11
C ARG A 21 -5.32 -17.82 -11.47
N ASN A 22 -6.51 -18.35 -11.75
CA ASN A 22 -6.88 -18.88 -13.07
C ASN A 22 -7.28 -17.74 -14.01
N GLU A 23 -7.66 -18.10 -15.24
CA GLU A 23 -8.08 -17.17 -16.29
C GLU A 23 -9.32 -16.34 -15.91
N THR A 24 -10.16 -16.86 -15.02
CA THR A 24 -11.34 -16.16 -14.47
C THR A 24 -11.00 -15.24 -13.29
N GLY A 25 -9.73 -15.18 -12.88
CA GLY A 25 -9.26 -14.37 -11.76
C GLY A 25 -9.52 -14.96 -10.38
N VAL A 26 -9.97 -16.21 -10.30
CA VAL A 26 -10.21 -16.95 -9.05
C VAL A 26 -8.94 -17.70 -8.64
N PHE A 27 -8.70 -17.86 -7.34
CA PHE A 27 -7.55 -18.62 -6.83
C PHE A 27 -7.58 -20.08 -7.32
N ASP A 28 -6.45 -20.55 -7.83
CA ASP A 28 -6.25 -21.88 -8.38
C ASP A 28 -5.25 -22.65 -7.51
N GLU A 29 -5.79 -23.59 -6.71
CA GLU A 29 -5.01 -24.43 -5.81
C GLU A 29 -3.98 -25.29 -6.57
N ASN A 30 -4.34 -25.84 -7.74
CA ASN A 30 -3.43 -26.68 -8.51
C ASN A 30 -2.24 -25.86 -9.00
N ARG A 31 -2.50 -24.64 -9.49
CA ARG A 31 -1.45 -23.71 -9.93
C ARG A 31 -0.54 -23.31 -8.77
N PHE A 32 -1.14 -23.03 -7.61
CA PHE A 32 -0.38 -22.73 -6.39
C PHE A 32 0.55 -23.88 -6.02
N GLN A 33 0.05 -25.11 -5.93
CA GLN A 33 0.86 -26.29 -5.57
C GLN A 33 2.01 -26.54 -6.58
N GLN A 34 1.75 -26.37 -7.88
CA GLN A 34 2.79 -26.50 -8.91
C GLN A 34 3.91 -25.47 -8.77
N ILE A 35 3.63 -24.28 -8.24
CA ILE A 35 4.63 -23.23 -8.03
C ILE A 35 5.36 -23.47 -6.71
N VAL A 36 4.63 -23.78 -5.64
CA VAL A 36 5.18 -24.00 -4.29
C VAL A 36 6.19 -25.13 -4.26
N THR A 37 5.91 -26.24 -4.94
CA THR A 37 6.80 -27.40 -5.02
C THR A 37 8.13 -27.13 -5.74
N ARG A 38 8.22 -26.06 -6.52
CA ARG A 38 9.44 -25.69 -7.28
C ARG A 38 10.34 -24.71 -6.54
N ILE A 39 9.86 -24.10 -5.46
CA ILE A 39 10.56 -23.08 -4.70
C ILE A 39 11.09 -23.71 -3.40
N PRO A 40 12.40 -23.62 -3.10
CA PRO A 40 12.96 -24.10 -1.85
C PRO A 40 12.31 -23.45 -0.63
N GLU A 41 12.23 -24.19 0.48
CA GLU A 41 11.65 -23.69 1.75
C GLU A 41 12.31 -22.39 2.24
N THR A 42 13.64 -22.28 2.10
CA THR A 42 14.38 -21.07 2.48
C THR A 42 13.92 -19.84 1.71
N GLN A 43 13.62 -19.99 0.42
CA GLN A 43 13.08 -18.90 -0.40
C GLN A 43 11.63 -18.58 -0.02
N TRP A 44 10.83 -19.57 0.38
CA TRP A 44 9.48 -19.33 0.89
C TRP A 44 9.48 -18.51 2.18
N LEU A 45 10.41 -18.77 3.10
CA LEU A 45 10.57 -17.96 4.31
C LEU A 45 10.93 -16.50 3.99
N GLU A 46 11.78 -16.27 2.98
CA GLU A 46 12.10 -14.92 2.51
C GLU A 46 10.89 -14.23 1.87
N ILE A 47 10.15 -14.95 1.03
CA ILE A 47 8.92 -14.44 0.39
C ILE A 47 7.89 -14.06 1.45
N GLU A 48 7.63 -14.93 2.42
CA GLU A 48 6.69 -14.65 3.52
C GLU A 48 7.18 -13.45 4.35
N GLY A 49 8.47 -13.42 4.70
CA GLY A 49 9.07 -12.32 5.46
C GLY A 49 8.93 -10.97 4.75
N ASN A 50 9.17 -10.94 3.44
CA ASN A 50 9.01 -9.75 2.61
C ASN A 50 7.54 -9.34 2.48
N LEU A 51 6.64 -10.31 2.29
CA LEU A 51 5.20 -10.08 2.25
C LEU A 51 4.70 -9.48 3.57
N ARG A 52 5.12 -10.05 4.72
CA ARG A 52 4.77 -9.58 6.05
C ARG A 52 5.26 -8.15 6.29
N LYS A 53 6.48 -7.82 5.87
CA LYS A 53 7.03 -6.45 5.92
C LYS A 53 6.20 -5.48 5.07
N SER A 54 5.89 -5.87 3.84
CA SER A 54 5.07 -5.07 2.91
C SER A 54 3.69 -4.76 3.50
N LEU A 55 2.98 -5.78 4.00
CA LEU A 55 1.68 -5.62 4.65
C LEU A 55 1.76 -4.76 5.90
N THR A 56 2.84 -4.89 6.69
CA THR A 56 3.07 -4.04 7.87
C THR A 56 3.23 -2.58 7.48
N LEU A 57 4.02 -2.29 6.45
CA LEU A 57 4.23 -0.94 5.94
C LEU A 57 2.94 -0.35 5.37
N GLN A 58 2.17 -1.15 4.63
CA GLN A 58 0.86 -0.75 4.11
C GLN A 58 -0.10 -0.37 5.26
N LYS A 59 -0.15 -1.18 6.32
CA LYS A 59 -0.96 -0.87 7.51
C LYS A 59 -0.51 0.39 8.22
N LEU A 60 0.80 0.61 8.37
CA LEU A 60 1.35 1.83 8.93
C LEU A 60 0.93 3.05 8.11
N ARG A 61 1.05 2.96 6.78
CA ARG A 61 0.61 4.02 5.88
C ARG A 61 -0.87 4.31 6.04
N ASN A 62 -1.72 3.29 6.06
CA ASN A 62 -3.17 3.44 6.23
C ASN A 62 -3.51 4.11 7.56
N LEU A 63 -2.83 3.74 8.65
CA LEU A 63 -3.01 4.36 9.96
C LEU A 63 -2.67 5.85 9.91
N VAL A 64 -1.47 6.19 9.43
CA VAL A 64 -1.00 7.58 9.35
C VAL A 64 -1.91 8.44 8.47
N VAL A 65 -2.34 7.89 7.32
CA VAL A 65 -3.26 8.59 6.41
C VAL A 65 -4.63 8.77 7.04
N SER A 66 -5.14 7.77 7.78
CA SER A 66 -6.43 7.88 8.47
C SER A 66 -6.43 8.94 9.58
N GLU A 67 -5.30 9.13 10.26
CA GLU A 67 -5.11 10.17 11.28
C GLU A 67 -4.98 11.57 10.67
N ALA A 68 -4.51 11.68 9.42
CA ALA A 68 -4.32 12.95 8.73
C ALA A 68 -5.62 13.61 8.24
N GLN A 69 -6.78 12.95 8.37
CA GLN A 69 -8.11 13.48 7.98
C GLN A 69 -8.13 14.13 6.59
N ILE A 70 -7.57 13.43 5.60
CA ILE A 70 -7.36 13.97 4.26
C ILE A 70 -8.70 14.16 3.54
N ASN A 71 -9.00 15.40 3.19
CA ASN A 71 -10.17 15.76 2.38
C ASN A 71 -9.73 16.27 0.99
N VAL A 72 -10.51 15.89 -0.03
CA VAL A 72 -10.37 16.41 -1.39
C VAL A 72 -11.48 17.43 -1.63
N THR A 73 -11.09 18.68 -1.83
CA THR A 73 -11.97 19.81 -2.10
C THR A 73 -12.13 20.02 -3.62
N GLY A 74 -13.12 20.83 -4.02
CA GLY A 74 -13.28 21.22 -5.42
C GLY A 74 -12.04 21.96 -5.97
N GLN A 75 -11.41 22.79 -5.13
CA GLN A 75 -10.19 23.50 -5.51
C GLN A 75 -9.03 22.56 -5.81
N ASP A 76 -8.88 21.47 -5.02
CA ASP A 76 -7.84 20.48 -5.27
C ASP A 76 -7.98 19.80 -6.64
N LEU A 77 -9.22 19.57 -7.09
CA LEU A 77 -9.49 19.01 -8.41
C LEU A 77 -9.16 20.01 -9.52
N THR A 78 -9.52 21.28 -9.34
CA THR A 78 -9.17 22.36 -10.27
C THR A 78 -7.67 22.53 -10.40
N ASP A 79 -6.94 22.53 -9.29
CA ASP A 79 -5.48 22.68 -9.28
C ASP A 79 -4.80 21.45 -9.91
N PHE A 80 -5.29 20.25 -9.62
CA PHE A 80 -4.80 19.02 -10.22
C PHE A 80 -5.02 19.00 -11.74
N ARG A 81 -6.20 19.39 -12.24
CA ARG A 81 -6.47 19.47 -13.68
C ARG A 81 -5.54 20.46 -14.37
N LYS A 82 -5.31 21.64 -13.78
CA LYS A 82 -4.37 22.63 -14.30
C LYS A 82 -2.94 22.09 -14.36
N ALA A 83 -2.48 21.46 -13.28
CA ALA A 83 -1.11 20.94 -13.18
C ALA A 83 -0.86 19.77 -14.16
N GLN A 84 -1.82 18.87 -14.30
CA GLN A 84 -1.70 17.66 -15.12
C GLN A 84 -2.24 17.82 -16.55
N LYS A 85 -2.72 19.03 -16.91
CA LYS A 85 -3.36 19.34 -18.20
C LYS A 85 -4.49 18.34 -18.56
N VAL A 86 -5.24 17.91 -17.55
CA VAL A 86 -6.35 16.97 -17.71
C VAL A 86 -7.59 17.74 -18.17
N SER A 87 -8.30 17.20 -19.16
CA SER A 87 -9.55 17.77 -19.67
C SER A 87 -10.60 17.92 -18.58
N GLU A 88 -11.40 18.98 -18.64
CA GLU A 88 -12.55 19.19 -17.74
C GLU A 88 -13.64 18.11 -17.89
N LYS A 89 -13.64 17.36 -19.00
CA LYS A 89 -14.57 16.24 -19.24
C LYS A 89 -14.11 14.92 -18.62
N ALA A 90 -12.95 14.89 -17.96
CA ALA A 90 -12.46 13.68 -17.31
C ALA A 90 -13.34 13.27 -16.13
N ASN A 91 -13.36 11.97 -15.81
CA ASN A 91 -14.17 11.43 -14.72
C ASN A 91 -13.70 11.97 -13.35
N ASP A 92 -14.55 12.76 -12.71
CA ASP A 92 -14.28 13.40 -11.42
C ASP A 92 -14.01 12.41 -10.29
N ASP A 93 -14.61 11.22 -10.30
CA ASP A 93 -14.37 10.23 -9.26
C ASP A 93 -12.99 9.59 -9.41
N ALA A 94 -12.56 9.30 -10.65
CA ALA A 94 -11.20 8.83 -10.90
C ALA A 94 -10.16 9.89 -10.50
N LEU A 95 -10.43 11.16 -10.84
CA LEU A 95 -9.62 12.31 -10.44
C LEU A 95 -9.55 12.46 -8.91
N ARG A 96 -10.67 12.34 -8.20
CA ARG A 96 -10.70 12.38 -6.74
C ARG A 96 -9.84 11.30 -6.12
N GLN A 97 -9.89 10.06 -6.63
CA GLN A 97 -9.06 8.97 -6.14
C GLN A 97 -7.57 9.23 -6.38
N MET A 98 -7.21 9.81 -7.52
CA MET A 98 -5.83 10.21 -7.81
C MET A 98 -5.33 11.30 -6.86
N VAL A 99 -6.11 12.37 -6.67
CA VAL A 99 -5.77 13.47 -5.75
C VAL A 99 -5.68 12.97 -4.31
N LEU A 100 -6.62 12.11 -3.89
CA LEU A 100 -6.59 11.49 -2.57
C LEU A 100 -5.30 10.67 -2.38
N SER A 101 -4.94 9.85 -3.36
CA SER A 101 -3.70 9.05 -3.34
C SER A 101 -2.44 9.93 -3.27
N GLN A 102 -2.40 11.04 -4.02
CA GLN A 102 -1.29 11.99 -3.98
C GLN A 102 -1.16 12.66 -2.61
N LYS A 103 -2.27 13.16 -2.06
CA LYS A 103 -2.30 13.76 -0.73
C LYS A 103 -1.92 12.76 0.36
N ALA A 104 -2.42 11.52 0.28
CA ALA A 104 -2.07 10.45 1.19
C ALA A 104 -0.57 10.13 1.17
N SER A 105 0.04 10.13 -0.02
CA SER A 105 1.49 9.96 -0.20
C SER A 105 2.27 11.10 0.46
N ALA A 106 1.85 12.35 0.22
CA ALA A 106 2.50 13.53 0.80
C ALA A 106 2.38 13.59 2.34
N ALA A 107 1.21 13.23 2.87
CA ALA A 107 0.99 13.16 4.32
C ALA A 107 1.89 12.11 4.98
N PHE A 108 1.98 10.92 4.38
CA PHE A 108 2.86 9.87 4.87
C PHE A 108 4.34 10.28 4.83
N GLU A 109 4.80 10.87 3.73
CA GLU A 109 6.18 11.34 3.59
C GLU A 109 6.51 12.41 4.63
N THR A 110 5.61 13.37 4.85
CA THR A 110 5.76 14.40 5.87
C THR A 110 5.88 13.79 7.26
N TRP A 111 5.03 12.82 7.59
CA TRP A 111 5.10 12.08 8.84
C TRP A 111 6.41 11.30 8.97
N TYR A 112 6.87 10.65 7.91
CA TYR A 112 8.10 9.88 7.88
C TYR A 112 9.32 10.78 8.14
N GLN A 113 9.44 11.91 7.46
CA GLN A 113 10.53 12.86 7.67
C GLN A 113 10.55 13.43 9.09
N LYS A 114 9.39 13.80 9.63
CA LYS A 114 9.27 14.25 11.04
C LYS A 114 9.71 13.17 12.02
N THR A 115 9.30 11.93 11.80
CA THR A 115 9.67 10.79 12.65
C THR A 115 11.18 10.52 12.56
N ARG A 116 11.74 10.51 11.35
CA ARG A 116 13.18 10.33 11.12
C ARG A 116 14.02 11.41 11.78
N ALA A 117 13.61 12.67 11.72
CA ALA A 117 14.29 13.77 12.40
C ALA A 117 14.31 13.58 13.93
N LYS A 118 13.19 13.17 14.54
CA LYS A 118 13.10 12.89 15.98
C LYS A 118 14.01 11.73 16.42
N VAL A 119 14.16 10.71 15.59
CA VAL A 119 15.05 9.56 15.89
C VAL A 119 16.51 9.95 15.79
N LYS A 120 16.91 10.77 14.80
CA LYS A 120 18.28 11.26 14.67
C LYS A 120 18.75 12.16 15.82
N VAL A 121 17.83 12.84 16.51
CA VAL A 121 18.15 13.82 17.58
C VAL A 121 18.34 13.17 18.96
N LYS A 122 18.19 11.84 19.11
CA LYS A 122 18.49 11.14 20.37
C LYS A 122 19.97 10.73 20.46
N THR A 123 20.87 11.69 20.55
CA THR A 123 22.19 11.49 21.18
C THR A 123 22.09 11.98 22.61
N TYR A 124 21.95 11.07 23.57
CA TYR A 124 22.21 11.38 24.97
C TYR A 124 23.73 11.55 25.10
N ILE A 125 24.16 12.75 25.49
CA ILE A 125 25.50 13.00 26.04
C ILE A 125 25.42 12.79 27.55
#